data_AF-A0A9D8T9X1-F1
#
_entry.id   AF-A0A9D8T9X1-F1
#
_cell.length_a   1.000
_cell.length_b   1.000
_cell.length_c   1.000
_cell.angle_alpha   90.00
_cell.angle_beta   90.00
_cell.angle_gamma   90.00
#
_symmetry.space_group_name_H-M   'P 1'
#
loop_
_entity.id
_entity.type
_entity.pdbx_description
1 polymer ?
#
loop_
_entity_poly.entity_id
_entity_poly.type
_entity_poly.pdbx_seq_one_letter_code
_entity_poly.pdbx_strand_id
1 'polypeptide(L)'
;MKRLIYLLSAVAILFSGCDKVEEKPESGQEVGGNTTEIKALPEFIYASVTDEQGANTRTFVDENKKVLWQNGDAVSYFYDATHNARYTYNGEDGKSSVELSLDNDKKGTTGALLLKSHAVYPYNENITAEYVSEERKDKVYLTFPTTQQYGVNSFGKNANIMVAVGKNNTDDDLYFRNACGYLVIKLYAPEVNGKPTKIKSLTLSSVSGLDKIAGAATVVQDTFPQITMADDASSSVTLDCSNGGEGVTLGTSAQEATAFWFCLPPVTFTDGIKIIATDVNNNSFTKQTSKTVEIVRN
;
A
#
# COMPACT_ATOMS: atom_id res chain seq x y z
N MET A 1 21.74 -56.81 -78.74
CA MET A 1 21.92 -58.10 -78.02
C MET A 1 22.47 -57.77 -76.63
N LYS A 2 21.80 -58.23 -75.55
CA LYS A 2 22.22 -58.26 -74.11
C LYS A 2 22.69 -56.92 -73.48
N ARG A 3 21.92 -56.28 -72.59
CA ARG A 3 21.71 -56.54 -71.14
C ARG A 3 22.99 -56.62 -70.29
N LEU A 4 22.91 -55.93 -69.13
CA LEU A 4 23.57 -56.17 -67.83
C LEU A 4 25.04 -55.73 -67.67
N ILE A 5 25.54 -55.29 -66.51
CA ILE A 5 25.06 -54.76 -65.21
C ILE A 5 26.34 -54.28 -64.49
N TYR A 6 26.19 -53.34 -63.54
CA TYR A 6 27.05 -52.95 -62.39
C TYR A 6 28.27 -53.85 -62.05
N LEU A 7 29.39 -53.35 -61.50
CA LEU A 7 29.53 -52.64 -60.21
C LEU A 7 30.92 -51.98 -60.09
N LEU A 8 30.95 -50.97 -59.21
CA LEU A 8 32.01 -50.53 -58.27
C LEU A 8 33.25 -51.46 -58.12
N SER A 9 34.47 -50.96 -57.94
CA SER A 9 34.91 -50.09 -56.83
C SER A 9 36.23 -49.35 -57.13
N ALA A 10 36.45 -48.25 -56.42
CA ALA A 10 37.56 -47.30 -56.50
C ALA A 10 38.92 -47.81 -55.97
N VAL A 11 40.01 -47.20 -56.46
CA VAL A 11 41.33 -47.14 -55.77
C VAL A 11 41.82 -45.69 -55.78
N ALA A 12 42.37 -45.30 -54.63
CA ALA A 12 42.69 -43.96 -54.18
C ALA A 12 43.96 -43.34 -54.79
N ILE A 13 44.04 -42.00 -54.72
CA ILE A 13 45.30 -41.27 -54.76
C ILE A 13 45.38 -40.37 -53.52
N LEU A 14 46.45 -40.57 -52.76
CA LEU A 14 46.85 -39.83 -51.57
C LEU A 14 47.62 -38.56 -51.96
N PHE A 15 47.39 -37.47 -51.23
CA PHE A 15 48.43 -36.49 -50.95
C PHE A 15 48.33 -36.06 -49.48
N SER A 16 49.44 -36.22 -48.77
CA SER A 16 49.69 -35.85 -47.38
C SER A 16 50.29 -34.45 -47.28
N GLY A 17 49.93 -33.70 -46.23
CA GLY A 17 50.82 -32.67 -45.68
C GLY A 17 50.13 -31.48 -45.02
N CYS A 18 49.70 -31.64 -43.76
CA CYS A 18 50.08 -30.83 -42.59
C CYS A 18 49.07 -31.07 -41.47
N ASP A 19 49.55 -31.65 -40.36
CA ASP A 19 48.78 -31.96 -39.17
C ASP A 19 48.09 -30.71 -38.60
N LYS A 20 46.76 -30.76 -38.52
CA LYS A 20 45.98 -30.00 -37.56
C LYS A 20 45.01 -30.97 -36.90
N VAL A 21 45.15 -31.09 -35.59
CA VAL A 21 44.27 -31.84 -34.70
C VAL A 21 42.83 -31.37 -34.95
N GLU A 22 41.98 -32.34 -35.28
CA GLU A 22 40.55 -32.18 -35.54
C GLU A 22 39.83 -32.15 -34.17
N GLU A 23 39.47 -30.96 -33.69
CA GLU A 23 38.51 -30.83 -32.61
C GLU A 23 37.11 -31.14 -33.15
N LYS A 24 36.44 -32.11 -32.50
CA LYS A 24 35.01 -32.37 -32.66
C LYS A 24 34.23 -31.05 -32.62
N PRO A 25 33.16 -30.88 -33.43
CA PRO A 25 32.24 -29.79 -33.22
C PRO A 25 31.58 -29.97 -31.85
N GLU A 26 31.96 -29.12 -30.89
CA GLU A 26 31.15 -28.87 -29.71
C GLU A 26 29.77 -28.42 -30.19
N SER A 27 28.76 -29.08 -29.63
CA SER A 27 27.37 -28.67 -29.71
C SER A 27 27.27 -27.16 -29.57
N GLY A 28 26.80 -26.48 -30.61
CA GLY A 28 26.52 -25.06 -30.57
C GLY A 28 25.70 -24.74 -29.33
N GLN A 29 26.25 -23.84 -28.51
CA GLN A 29 25.57 -23.26 -27.37
C GLN A 29 24.15 -22.90 -27.78
N GLU A 30 23.17 -23.46 -27.08
CA GLU A 30 21.87 -22.83 -26.99
C GLU A 30 22.12 -21.38 -26.56
N VAL A 31 21.72 -20.45 -27.41
CA VAL A 31 21.58 -19.05 -27.03
C VAL A 31 20.51 -19.05 -25.96
N GLY A 32 20.94 -19.13 -24.70
CA GLY A 32 20.07 -19.11 -23.54
C GLY A 32 19.20 -17.88 -23.63
N GLY A 33 17.90 -18.07 -23.82
CA GLY A 33 16.94 -17.03 -23.53
C GLY A 33 17.15 -16.64 -22.08
N ASN A 34 17.44 -15.38 -21.79
CA ASN A 34 17.40 -14.86 -20.43
C ASN A 34 15.93 -14.94 -19.95
N THR A 35 15.51 -16.09 -19.45
CA THR A 35 14.35 -16.19 -18.59
C THR A 35 14.77 -15.61 -17.26
N THR A 36 14.36 -14.38 -16.96
CA THR A 36 14.59 -13.82 -15.63
C THR A 36 13.80 -14.65 -14.64
N GLU A 37 14.48 -15.50 -13.88
CA GLU A 37 13.86 -16.35 -12.88
C GLU A 37 13.43 -15.48 -11.70
N ILE A 38 12.13 -15.43 -11.43
CA ILE A 38 11.57 -14.67 -10.31
C ILE A 38 11.86 -15.43 -9.02
N LYS A 39 12.41 -14.74 -8.03
CA LYS A 39 12.80 -15.35 -6.75
C LYS A 39 11.58 -15.80 -5.95
N ALA A 40 11.75 -16.89 -5.21
CA ALA A 40 10.74 -17.39 -4.29
C ALA A 40 10.48 -16.38 -3.16
N LEU A 41 9.20 -16.22 -2.80
CA LEU A 41 8.77 -15.42 -1.66
C LEU A 41 9.38 -15.96 -0.36
N PRO A 42 9.90 -15.10 0.54
CA PRO A 42 10.33 -15.52 1.86
C PRO A 42 9.13 -15.98 2.70
N GLU A 43 9.36 -16.89 3.65
CA GLU A 43 8.28 -17.33 4.56
C GLU A 43 7.92 -16.24 5.58
N PHE A 44 8.92 -15.44 5.96
CA PHE A 44 8.82 -14.37 6.94
C PHE A 44 9.47 -13.09 6.42
N ILE A 45 8.92 -11.96 6.82
CA ILE A 45 9.52 -10.64 6.60
C ILE A 45 9.52 -9.85 7.91
N TYR A 46 10.49 -8.97 8.08
CA TYR A 46 10.57 -8.07 9.24
C TYR A 46 9.94 -6.72 8.88
N ALA A 47 9.00 -6.27 9.70
CA ALA A 47 8.33 -5.00 9.51
C ALA A 47 8.49 -4.12 10.74
N SER A 48 8.89 -2.86 10.53
CA SER A 48 8.97 -1.86 11.58
C SER A 48 8.34 -0.55 11.13
N VAL A 49 7.72 0.16 12.07
CA VAL A 49 7.20 1.52 11.82
C VAL A 49 8.29 2.54 12.17
N THR A 50 8.59 3.45 11.25
CA THR A 50 9.63 4.48 11.44
C THR A 50 9.08 5.90 11.34
N ASP A 51 9.57 6.80 12.20
CA ASP A 51 9.49 8.25 11.98
C ASP A 51 10.75 8.79 11.30
N GLU A 52 10.63 9.97 10.72
CA GLU A 52 11.70 10.63 9.95
C GLU A 52 12.70 11.39 10.80
N GLN A 53 12.50 11.48 12.11
CA GLN A 53 13.20 12.44 12.94
C GLN A 53 13.90 11.85 14.17
N GLY A 54 13.86 10.52 14.39
CA GLY A 54 14.40 9.95 15.63
C GLY A 54 13.72 10.55 16.87
N ALA A 55 12.52 11.08 16.69
CA ALA A 55 11.77 11.85 17.65
C ALA A 55 10.32 11.39 17.55
N ASN A 56 9.97 10.45 18.43
CA ASN A 56 8.62 10.06 18.82
C ASN A 56 7.56 10.33 17.75
N THR A 57 7.32 9.36 16.86
CA THR A 57 6.04 9.18 16.16
C THR A 57 4.91 9.63 17.10
N ARG A 58 4.30 10.77 16.78
CA ARG A 58 2.96 11.08 17.26
C ARG A 58 2.08 10.26 16.35
N THR A 59 1.16 9.43 16.88
CA THR A 59 -0.22 9.13 16.38
C THR A 59 -0.91 7.84 16.83
N PHE A 60 -1.22 7.73 18.14
CA PHE A 60 -2.57 7.50 18.70
C PHE A 60 -2.52 7.33 20.23
N VAL A 61 -3.35 8.06 20.99
CA VAL A 61 -3.38 8.04 22.46
C VAL A 61 -3.74 6.66 23.04
N ASP A 62 -2.74 5.78 23.20
CA ASP A 62 -2.44 5.28 24.55
C ASP A 62 -1.76 6.41 25.36
N GLU A 63 -1.30 6.22 26.60
CA GLU A 63 -0.60 7.31 27.30
C GLU A 63 0.58 7.92 26.50
N ASN A 64 1.07 7.23 25.46
CA ASN A 64 2.32 7.47 24.74
C ASN A 64 2.24 7.69 23.21
N LYS A 65 1.07 7.60 22.57
CA LYS A 65 0.84 8.10 21.20
C LYS A 65 1.54 7.41 20.03
N LYS A 66 1.60 6.07 19.92
CA LYS A 66 2.37 5.35 18.86
C LYS A 66 1.51 4.53 17.88
N VAL A 67 1.93 4.44 16.61
CA VAL A 67 1.39 3.45 15.65
C VAL A 67 2.05 2.11 15.94
N LEU A 68 1.24 1.11 16.29
CA LEU A 68 1.70 -0.21 16.72
C LEU A 68 0.94 -1.29 15.96
N TRP A 69 1.66 -2.33 15.58
CA TRP A 69 1.10 -3.54 14.99
C TRP A 69 0.15 -4.23 15.98
N GLN A 70 -0.96 -4.73 15.45
CA GLN A 70 -1.97 -5.50 16.14
C GLN A 70 -2.12 -6.87 15.48
N ASN A 71 -2.48 -7.89 16.25
CA ASN A 71 -2.78 -9.21 15.74
C ASN A 71 -3.80 -9.12 14.58
N GLY A 72 -3.49 -9.85 13.50
CA GLY A 72 -4.28 -9.87 12.28
C GLY A 72 -4.09 -8.66 11.37
N ASP A 73 -3.20 -7.72 11.70
CA ASP A 73 -2.73 -6.74 10.71
C ASP A 73 -2.04 -7.46 9.55
N ALA A 74 -2.28 -7.00 8.33
CA ALA A 74 -1.72 -7.60 7.14
C ALA A 74 -1.23 -6.54 6.17
N VAL A 75 -0.28 -6.91 5.32
CA VAL A 75 0.31 -6.04 4.29
C VAL A 75 0.28 -6.70 2.93
N SER A 76 0.19 -5.86 1.89
CA SER A 76 0.48 -6.24 0.50
C SER A 76 1.98 -6.13 0.29
N TYR A 77 2.64 -7.16 -0.24
CA TYR A 77 4.08 -7.19 -0.47
C TYR A 77 4.40 -7.64 -1.89
N PHE A 78 5.17 -6.81 -2.58
CA PHE A 78 5.69 -7.03 -3.91
C PHE A 78 7.17 -7.37 -3.79
N TYR A 79 7.49 -8.64 -3.94
CA TYR A 79 8.85 -9.17 -3.85
C TYR A 79 9.31 -9.60 -5.24
N ASP A 80 10.39 -8.98 -5.72
CA ASP A 80 11.04 -9.18 -7.02
C ASP A 80 10.19 -8.77 -8.23
N ALA A 81 8.87 -9.01 -8.17
CA ALA A 81 7.93 -8.84 -9.26
C ALA A 81 6.58 -8.22 -8.82
N THR A 82 5.71 -7.97 -9.79
CA THR A 82 4.38 -7.34 -9.61
C THR A 82 3.35 -8.20 -8.88
N HIS A 83 3.70 -9.40 -8.39
CA HIS A 83 2.78 -10.23 -7.61
C HIS A 83 2.53 -9.62 -6.23
N ASN A 84 1.26 -9.43 -5.87
CA ASN A 84 0.85 -8.95 -4.55
C ASN A 84 0.68 -10.12 -3.58
N ALA A 85 1.71 -10.41 -2.79
CA ALA A 85 1.67 -11.38 -1.72
C ALA A 85 1.09 -10.77 -0.44
N ARG A 86 0.32 -11.57 0.32
CA ARG A 86 -0.21 -11.16 1.62
C ARG A 86 0.67 -11.71 2.74
N TYR A 87 1.07 -10.85 3.65
CA TYR A 87 1.73 -11.24 4.90
C TYR A 87 0.91 -10.73 6.08
N THR A 88 0.75 -11.58 7.09
CA THR A 88 -0.10 -11.30 8.26
C THR A 88 0.70 -11.38 9.55
N TYR A 89 0.45 -10.45 10.47
CA TYR A 89 0.99 -10.48 11.82
C TYR A 89 0.14 -11.37 12.73
N ASN A 90 0.74 -12.40 13.31
CA ASN A 90 0.05 -13.36 14.19
C ASN A 90 0.56 -13.34 15.64
N GLY A 91 1.20 -12.25 16.07
CA GLY A 91 1.75 -12.08 17.41
C GLY A 91 0.86 -11.30 18.39
N GLU A 92 1.49 -10.78 19.44
CA GLU A 92 0.85 -9.95 20.46
C GLU A 92 0.63 -8.51 19.99
N ASP A 93 -0.46 -7.89 20.43
CA ASP A 93 -0.76 -6.49 20.13
C ASP A 93 0.30 -5.52 20.70
N GLY A 94 0.42 -4.35 20.07
CA GLY A 94 1.15 -3.21 20.61
C GLY A 94 2.66 -3.22 20.32
N LYS A 95 3.12 -3.90 19.27
CA LYS A 95 4.54 -3.94 18.89
C LYS A 95 4.89 -2.88 17.83
N SER A 96 6.05 -2.25 17.94
CA SER A 96 6.57 -1.31 16.94
C SER A 96 7.31 -1.99 15.78
N SER A 97 7.79 -3.21 16.03
CA SER A 97 8.46 -4.07 15.05
C SER A 97 7.97 -5.50 15.22
N VAL A 98 7.72 -6.18 14.11
CA VAL A 98 7.12 -7.51 14.07
C VAL A 98 7.73 -8.35 12.95
N GLU A 99 7.59 -9.67 13.09
CA GLU A 99 7.78 -10.61 11.99
C GLU A 99 6.38 -10.93 11.42
N LEU A 100 6.23 -10.81 10.10
CA LEU A 100 5.00 -11.13 9.38
C LEU A 100 5.20 -12.44 8.63
N SER A 101 4.19 -13.31 8.64
CA SER A 101 4.23 -14.61 7.96
C SER A 101 3.47 -14.56 6.63
N LEU A 102 4.00 -15.22 5.61
CA LEU A 102 3.33 -15.39 4.32
C LEU A 102 2.03 -16.19 4.46
N ASP A 103 0.92 -15.67 3.94
CA ASP A 103 -0.33 -16.41 3.89
C ASP A 103 -0.21 -17.53 2.83
N ASN A 104 -0.43 -18.78 3.26
CA ASN A 104 -0.19 -19.98 2.44
C ASN A 104 -0.94 -20.01 1.09
N ASP A 105 -2.03 -19.25 0.98
CA ASP A 105 -2.97 -19.28 -0.14
C ASP A 105 -2.51 -18.40 -1.32
N LYS A 106 -1.45 -17.59 -1.13
CA LYS A 106 -1.00 -16.59 -2.11
C LYS A 106 0.47 -16.74 -2.54
N LYS A 107 0.99 -17.98 -2.54
CA LYS A 107 2.31 -18.33 -3.08
C LYS A 107 2.29 -18.18 -4.61
N GLY A 108 2.78 -17.05 -5.10
CA GLY A 108 2.97 -16.80 -6.53
C GLY A 108 4.26 -16.02 -6.76
N THR A 109 5.01 -16.39 -7.80
CA THR A 109 6.24 -15.71 -8.23
C THR A 109 6.09 -15.21 -9.66
N THR A 110 4.88 -14.83 -10.08
CA THR A 110 4.60 -14.43 -11.46
C THR A 110 4.40 -12.93 -11.56
N GLY A 111 5.09 -12.27 -12.49
CA GLY A 111 4.88 -10.84 -12.73
C GLY A 111 6.02 -10.21 -13.53
N ALA A 112 5.88 -8.93 -13.86
CA ALA A 112 7.01 -8.16 -14.38
C ALA A 112 7.97 -7.83 -13.22
N LEU A 113 9.26 -7.69 -13.50
CA LEU A 113 10.25 -7.34 -12.47
C LEU A 113 10.07 -5.90 -12.00
N LEU A 114 10.32 -5.69 -10.71
CA LEU A 114 10.41 -4.38 -10.09
C LEU A 114 11.87 -4.04 -9.77
N LEU A 115 12.18 -2.75 -9.67
CA LEU A 115 13.51 -2.29 -9.24
C LEU A 115 13.75 -2.53 -7.75
N LYS A 116 12.69 -2.44 -6.94
CA LYS A 116 12.72 -2.58 -5.49
C LYS A 116 11.52 -3.39 -4.99
N SER A 117 11.63 -3.95 -3.79
CA SER A 117 10.49 -4.54 -3.11
C SER A 117 9.63 -3.42 -2.53
N HIS A 118 8.32 -3.61 -2.53
CA HIS A 118 7.36 -2.62 -2.02
C HIS A 118 6.39 -3.31 -1.08
N ALA A 119 6.06 -2.67 0.04
CA ALA A 119 4.96 -3.12 0.88
C ALA A 119 4.00 -2.00 1.23
N VAL A 120 2.72 -2.35 1.34
CA VAL A 120 1.65 -1.42 1.69
C VAL A 120 0.81 -2.01 2.81
N TYR A 121 0.64 -1.23 3.87
CA TYR A 121 -0.36 -1.45 4.90
C TYR A 121 -1.53 -0.47 4.69
N PRO A 122 -2.78 -0.88 4.91
CA PRO A 122 -3.21 -2.26 5.15
C PRO A 122 -3.18 -3.10 3.87
N TYR A 123 -3.23 -4.42 4.03
CA TYR A 123 -3.40 -5.34 2.91
C TYR A 123 -4.67 -5.03 2.13
N ASN A 124 -4.54 -5.00 0.81
CA ASN A 124 -5.65 -5.01 -0.13
C ASN A 124 -5.20 -5.72 -1.40
N GLU A 125 -6.00 -6.70 -1.84
CA GLU A 125 -5.69 -7.54 -3.00
C GLU A 125 -5.68 -6.77 -4.33
N ASN A 126 -6.37 -5.63 -4.39
CA ASN A 126 -6.43 -4.78 -5.57
C ASN A 126 -5.26 -3.79 -5.67
N ILE A 127 -4.35 -3.78 -4.69
CA ILE A 127 -3.11 -3.02 -4.81
C ILE A 127 -2.26 -3.71 -5.88
N THR A 128 -1.75 -2.94 -6.81
CA THR A 128 -0.87 -3.41 -7.88
C THR A 128 0.43 -2.61 -7.89
N ALA A 129 1.46 -3.16 -8.51
CA ALA A 129 2.70 -2.46 -8.78
C ALA A 129 3.08 -2.62 -10.25
N GLU A 130 3.81 -1.64 -10.78
CA GLU A 130 4.33 -1.64 -12.14
C GLU A 130 5.70 -0.98 -12.19
N TYR A 131 6.60 -1.50 -13.03
CA TYR A 131 7.78 -0.78 -13.46
C TYR A 131 7.48 0.09 -14.69
N VAL A 132 7.55 1.41 -14.53
CA VAL A 132 7.35 2.37 -15.63
C VAL A 132 8.70 2.68 -16.28
N SER A 133 8.94 2.07 -17.44
CA SER A 133 10.23 2.12 -18.15
C SER A 133 10.66 3.54 -18.55
N GLU A 134 9.71 4.38 -18.98
CA GLU A 134 9.94 5.78 -19.39
C GLU A 134 10.42 6.64 -18.22
N GLU A 135 9.92 6.36 -17.01
CA GLU A 135 10.27 7.08 -15.78
C GLU A 135 11.42 6.42 -15.01
N ARG A 136 11.74 5.17 -15.36
CA ARG A 136 12.69 4.30 -14.64
C ARG A 136 12.38 4.19 -13.15
N LYS A 137 11.09 4.02 -12.83
CA LYS A 137 10.59 3.95 -11.46
C LYS A 137 9.52 2.88 -11.32
N ASP A 138 9.45 2.31 -10.12
CA ASP A 138 8.31 1.51 -9.72
C ASP A 138 7.18 2.44 -9.24
N LYS A 139 5.95 2.09 -9.60
CA LYS A 139 4.72 2.72 -9.12
C LYS A 139 3.86 1.70 -8.42
N VAL A 140 3.32 2.08 -7.27
CA VAL A 140 2.32 1.28 -6.54
C VAL A 140 0.97 1.98 -6.64
N TYR A 141 -0.05 1.25 -7.07
CA TYR A 141 -1.41 1.75 -7.22
C TYR A 141 -2.25 1.23 -6.07
N LEU A 142 -2.92 2.15 -5.36
CA LEU A 142 -3.73 1.83 -4.19
C LEU A 142 -4.99 2.68 -4.15
N THR A 143 -5.85 2.43 -3.16
CA THR A 143 -7.06 3.20 -2.94
C THR A 143 -7.09 3.72 -1.50
N PHE A 144 -7.21 5.04 -1.35
CA PHE A 144 -7.57 5.63 -0.07
C PHE A 144 -9.05 5.38 0.21
N PRO A 145 -9.42 4.93 1.42
CA PRO A 145 -10.80 4.56 1.72
C PRO A 145 -11.72 5.78 1.64
N THR A 146 -12.82 5.65 0.89
CA THR A 146 -13.91 6.64 0.88
C THR A 146 -14.73 6.61 2.17
N THR A 147 -14.64 5.50 2.91
CA THR A 147 -15.25 5.31 4.23
C THR A 147 -14.22 4.78 5.22
N GLN A 148 -13.99 5.52 6.30
CA GLN A 148 -13.16 5.13 7.42
C GLN A 148 -14.05 4.74 8.59
N GLN A 149 -13.63 3.76 9.37
CA GLN A 149 -14.35 3.38 10.59
C GLN A 149 -13.95 4.30 11.74
N TYR A 150 -14.88 4.61 12.64
CA TYR A 150 -14.59 5.34 13.85
C TYR A 150 -13.69 4.52 14.79
N GLY A 151 -12.62 5.14 15.28
CA GLY A 151 -11.81 4.61 16.38
C GLY A 151 -12.03 5.44 17.63
N VAL A 152 -12.22 4.80 18.79
CA VAL A 152 -12.30 5.53 20.07
C VAL A 152 -10.97 6.23 20.31
N ASN A 153 -11.02 7.56 20.41
CA ASN A 153 -9.87 8.47 20.54
C ASN A 153 -8.85 8.40 19.39
N SER A 154 -9.04 7.57 18.36
CA SER A 154 -8.10 7.25 17.27
C SER A 154 -8.74 7.38 15.89
N PHE A 155 -7.93 7.10 14.86
CA PHE A 155 -8.42 6.62 13.58
C PHE A 155 -8.85 5.13 13.68
N GLY A 156 -9.79 4.72 12.81
CA GLY A 156 -10.23 3.33 12.76
C GLY A 156 -9.17 2.38 12.20
N LYS A 157 -9.34 1.08 12.48
CA LYS A 157 -8.50 0.02 11.92
C LYS A 157 -8.43 0.15 10.40
N ASN A 158 -7.24 -0.05 9.83
CA ASN A 158 -6.96 0.02 8.38
C ASN A 158 -7.14 1.40 7.72
N ALA A 159 -7.40 2.49 8.47
CA ALA A 159 -7.56 3.83 7.88
C ALA A 159 -6.22 4.49 7.54
N ASN A 160 -5.16 4.19 8.30
CA ASN A 160 -3.84 4.76 8.11
C ASN A 160 -3.03 3.94 7.11
N ILE A 161 -2.79 4.49 5.92
CA ILE A 161 -1.97 3.84 4.91
C ILE A 161 -0.50 4.07 5.25
N MET A 162 0.30 3.01 5.20
CA MET A 162 1.75 3.06 5.35
C MET A 162 2.42 2.33 4.20
N VAL A 163 3.60 2.79 3.79
CA VAL A 163 4.36 2.20 2.68
C VAL A 163 5.80 1.97 3.10
N ALA A 164 6.36 0.85 2.66
CA ALA A 164 7.77 0.51 2.79
C ALA A 164 8.37 0.21 1.41
N VAL A 165 9.64 0.57 1.23
CA VAL A 165 10.42 0.24 0.04
C VAL A 165 11.75 -0.34 0.46
N GLY A 166 12.07 -1.50 -0.10
CA GLY A 166 13.32 -2.20 0.12
C GLY A 166 14.52 -1.49 -0.50
N LYS A 167 15.73 -1.83 -0.04
CA LYS A 167 16.99 -1.39 -0.64
C LYS A 167 17.21 -1.98 -2.04
N ASN A 168 16.64 -3.16 -2.28
CA ASN A 168 16.67 -3.89 -3.54
C ASN A 168 15.32 -4.58 -3.77
N ASN A 169 15.18 -5.31 -4.87
CA ASN A 169 13.93 -5.95 -5.26
C ASN A 169 13.53 -7.16 -4.40
N THR A 170 14.43 -7.64 -3.54
CA THR A 170 14.24 -8.84 -2.71
C THR A 170 14.59 -8.59 -1.24
N ASP A 171 14.33 -7.38 -0.74
CA ASP A 171 14.62 -6.99 0.64
C ASP A 171 13.45 -7.34 1.56
N ASP A 172 13.73 -8.09 2.63
CA ASP A 172 12.79 -8.61 3.63
C ASP A 172 12.76 -7.79 4.93
N ASP A 173 13.67 -6.81 5.08
CA ASP A 173 13.67 -5.82 6.16
C ASP A 173 12.94 -4.54 5.72
N LEU A 174 11.69 -4.39 6.17
CA LEU A 174 10.78 -3.33 5.72
C LEU A 174 10.55 -2.26 6.79
N TYR A 175 10.81 -1.02 6.38
CA TYR A 175 10.58 0.17 7.19
C TYR A 175 9.37 0.93 6.67
N PHE A 176 8.23 0.75 7.33
CA PHE A 176 6.98 1.41 7.00
C PHE A 176 7.01 2.88 7.44
N ARG A 177 6.56 3.75 6.54
CA ARG A 177 6.36 5.17 6.76
C ARG A 177 4.89 5.51 6.54
N ASN A 178 4.31 6.36 7.38
CA ASN A 178 2.95 6.85 7.16
C ASN A 178 2.86 7.53 5.81
N ALA A 179 1.83 7.22 5.04
CA ALA A 179 1.44 7.96 3.84
C ALA A 179 0.40 9.03 4.15
N CYS A 180 -0.21 9.00 5.35
CA CYS A 180 -1.30 9.88 5.75
C CYS A 180 -0.86 11.01 6.70
N GLY A 181 -1.57 12.13 6.60
CA GLY A 181 -1.76 13.11 7.66
C GLY A 181 -3.01 12.82 8.49
N TYR A 182 -3.17 13.50 9.63
CA TYR A 182 -4.36 13.34 10.47
C TYR A 182 -5.08 14.66 10.70
N LEU A 183 -6.40 14.65 10.54
CA LEU A 183 -7.28 15.75 10.92
C LEU A 183 -8.21 15.29 12.04
N VAL A 184 -8.25 16.05 13.15
CA VAL A 184 -9.10 15.76 14.29
C VAL A 184 -10.21 16.79 14.38
N ILE A 185 -11.45 16.33 14.23
CA ILE A 185 -12.65 17.13 14.46
C ILE A 185 -13.15 16.86 15.87
N LYS A 186 -13.35 17.91 16.67
CA LYS A 186 -13.92 17.81 18.01
C LYS A 186 -15.35 18.33 18.02
N LEU A 187 -16.30 17.47 18.38
CA LEU A 187 -17.72 17.81 18.45
C LEU A 187 -18.24 17.66 19.88
N TYR A 188 -19.12 18.57 20.28
CA TYR A 188 -19.87 18.51 21.52
C TYR A 188 -21.28 19.03 21.26
N ALA A 189 -22.25 18.58 22.05
CA ALA A 189 -23.62 19.04 21.97
C ALA A 189 -24.30 18.90 23.34
N PRO A 190 -25.16 19.86 23.74
CA PRO A 190 -25.94 19.70 24.95
C PRO A 190 -26.88 18.49 24.83
N GLU A 191 -27.28 17.96 25.98
CA GLU A 191 -28.36 16.98 26.01
C GLU A 191 -29.69 17.60 25.59
N VAL A 192 -30.53 16.80 24.94
CA VAL A 192 -31.88 17.21 24.55
C VAL A 192 -32.87 16.31 25.28
N ASN A 193 -33.71 16.90 26.13
CA ASN A 193 -34.67 16.18 26.98
C ASN A 193 -34.02 15.06 27.84
N GLY A 194 -32.84 15.34 28.40
CA GLY A 194 -32.08 14.39 29.22
C GLY A 194 -31.50 13.20 28.43
N LYS A 195 -31.36 13.33 27.10
CA LYS A 195 -30.75 12.32 26.24
C LYS A 195 -29.49 12.87 25.56
N PRO A 196 -28.40 12.11 25.51
CA PRO A 196 -27.19 12.52 24.82
C PRO A 196 -27.39 12.54 23.30
N THR A 197 -26.69 13.45 22.63
CA THR A 197 -26.61 13.47 21.17
C THR A 197 -25.67 12.37 20.69
N LYS A 198 -26.10 11.57 19.70
CA LYS A 198 -25.29 10.49 19.12
C LYS A 198 -25.12 10.68 17.62
N ILE A 199 -23.88 10.54 17.14
CA ILE A 199 -23.50 10.70 15.74
C ILE A 199 -23.29 9.34 15.09
N LYS A 200 -23.87 9.12 13.92
CA LYS A 200 -23.65 7.89 13.14
C LYS A 200 -22.70 8.06 11.97
N SER A 201 -22.46 9.30 11.52
CA SER A 201 -21.46 9.56 10.48
C SER A 201 -20.98 11.01 10.47
N LEU A 202 -19.74 11.21 10.03
CA LEU A 202 -19.22 12.52 9.65
C LEU A 202 -18.68 12.44 8.23
N THR A 203 -19.08 13.35 7.36
CA THR A 203 -18.51 13.50 6.02
C THR A 203 -17.64 14.76 5.99
N LEU A 204 -16.36 14.57 5.70
CA LEU A 204 -15.42 15.65 5.39
C LEU A 204 -15.36 15.82 3.87
N SER A 205 -15.33 17.06 3.40
CA SER A 205 -15.07 17.36 1.99
C SER A 205 -14.31 18.68 1.80
N SER A 206 -13.62 18.78 0.67
CA SER A 206 -13.20 20.10 0.14
C SER A 206 -14.44 20.96 -0.13
N VAL A 207 -14.33 22.27 0.11
CA VAL A 207 -15.40 23.24 -0.22
C VAL A 207 -15.54 23.41 -1.74
N SER A 208 -14.43 23.46 -2.47
CA SER A 208 -14.44 23.61 -3.93
C SER A 208 -14.77 22.31 -4.67
N GLY A 209 -14.57 21.17 -4.01
CA GLY A 209 -14.70 19.84 -4.62
C GLY A 209 -13.51 19.46 -5.51
N LEU A 210 -12.45 20.27 -5.52
CA LEU A 210 -11.27 20.04 -6.34
C LEU A 210 -10.19 19.24 -5.62
N ASP A 211 -10.04 19.42 -4.30
CA ASP A 211 -8.99 18.74 -3.54
C ASP A 211 -9.36 17.27 -3.31
N LYS A 212 -8.58 16.37 -3.88
CA LYS A 212 -8.81 14.92 -3.86
C LYS A 212 -8.23 14.29 -2.60
N ILE A 213 -9.03 13.50 -1.89
CA ILE A 213 -8.69 12.98 -0.56
C ILE A 213 -9.07 11.52 -0.31
N ALA A 214 -9.81 10.89 -1.21
CA ALA A 214 -10.14 9.47 -1.14
C ALA A 214 -10.31 8.88 -2.54
N GLY A 215 -10.18 7.56 -2.70
CA GLY A 215 -10.22 6.89 -4.00
C GLY A 215 -8.83 6.51 -4.52
N ALA A 216 -8.75 6.24 -5.82
CA ALA A 216 -7.54 5.75 -6.47
C ALA A 216 -6.37 6.73 -6.32
N ALA A 217 -5.19 6.18 -6.07
CA ALA A 217 -3.95 6.92 -5.94
C ALA A 217 -2.76 6.10 -6.42
N THR A 218 -1.70 6.81 -6.80
CA THR A 218 -0.39 6.24 -7.08
C THR A 218 0.60 6.66 -6.01
N VAL A 219 1.49 5.75 -5.64
CA VAL A 219 2.62 6.00 -4.77
C VAL A 219 3.90 5.77 -5.55
N VAL A 220 4.78 6.77 -5.51
CA VAL A 220 6.18 6.63 -5.87
C VAL A 220 6.98 6.92 -4.62
N GLN A 221 7.79 5.96 -4.18
CA GLN A 221 8.63 6.14 -3.00
C GLN A 221 10.10 6.14 -3.40
N ASP A 222 10.70 7.32 -3.25
CA ASP A 222 12.15 7.50 -3.28
C ASP A 222 12.65 7.47 -1.83
N THR A 223 12.94 8.62 -1.22
CA THR A 223 13.18 8.72 0.23
C THR A 223 11.90 8.55 1.06
N PHE A 224 10.79 9.15 0.59
CA PHE A 224 9.49 9.17 1.27
C PHE A 224 8.34 8.89 0.30
N PRO A 225 7.20 8.35 0.77
CA PRO A 225 6.03 8.13 -0.08
C PRO A 225 5.55 9.44 -0.68
N GLN A 226 5.57 9.55 -2.01
CA GLN A 226 4.92 10.62 -2.76
C GLN A 226 3.59 10.10 -3.26
N ILE A 227 2.49 10.69 -2.79
CA ILE A 227 1.13 10.30 -3.14
C ILE A 227 0.61 11.21 -4.24
N THR A 228 0.04 10.63 -5.29
CA THR A 228 -0.71 11.35 -6.31
C THR A 228 -2.09 10.74 -6.43
N MET A 229 -3.12 11.50 -6.07
CA MET A 229 -4.51 11.08 -6.22
C MET A 229 -4.90 11.11 -7.71
N ALA A 230 -5.75 10.18 -8.14
CA ALA A 230 -6.30 10.18 -9.48
C ALA A 230 -7.25 11.37 -9.72
N ASP A 231 -7.43 11.78 -10.98
CA ASP A 231 -8.29 12.92 -11.33
C ASP A 231 -9.77 12.69 -10.96
N ASP A 232 -10.21 11.43 -11.05
CA ASP A 232 -11.55 10.97 -10.69
C ASP A 232 -11.70 10.58 -9.21
N ALA A 233 -10.63 10.73 -8.41
CA ALA A 233 -10.69 10.54 -6.98
C ALA A 233 -11.75 11.46 -6.34
N SER A 234 -12.22 11.05 -5.16
CA SER A 234 -13.22 11.77 -4.39
C SER A 234 -12.60 12.94 -3.63
N SER A 235 -13.29 14.07 -3.61
CA SER A 235 -12.99 15.22 -2.76
C SER A 235 -13.64 15.13 -1.37
N SER A 236 -14.12 13.93 -1.01
CA SER A 236 -14.83 13.66 0.23
C SER A 236 -14.52 12.28 0.79
N VAL A 237 -14.51 12.20 2.12
CA VAL A 237 -14.38 10.97 2.89
C VAL A 237 -15.41 10.95 4.01
N THR A 238 -15.96 9.78 4.30
CA THR A 238 -16.92 9.57 5.39
C THR A 238 -16.28 8.79 6.52
N LEU A 239 -16.45 9.25 7.75
CA LEU A 239 -16.21 8.50 8.96
C LEU A 239 -17.52 7.83 9.39
N ASP A 240 -17.56 6.51 9.34
CA ASP A 240 -18.65 5.68 9.82
C ASP A 240 -18.57 5.55 11.33
N CYS A 241 -19.54 6.13 12.02
CA CYS A 241 -19.67 6.12 13.47
C CYS A 241 -20.87 5.27 13.91
N SER A 242 -21.45 4.46 12.99
CA SER A 242 -22.70 3.77 13.26
C SER A 242 -22.58 2.79 14.43
N ASN A 243 -21.42 2.15 14.63
CA ASN A 243 -21.15 1.23 15.74
C ASN A 243 -22.31 0.23 15.98
N GLY A 244 -22.63 -0.57 14.97
CA GLY A 244 -23.77 -1.50 15.04
C GLY A 244 -25.15 -0.82 15.11
N GLY A 245 -25.23 0.48 14.78
CA GLY A 245 -26.44 1.30 14.82
C GLY A 245 -26.57 2.17 16.08
N GLU A 246 -25.70 2.02 17.08
CA GLU A 246 -25.78 2.78 18.33
C GLU A 246 -25.32 4.23 18.20
N GLY A 247 -24.44 4.53 17.24
CA GLY A 247 -23.78 5.81 17.10
C GLY A 247 -22.72 6.07 18.18
N VAL A 248 -21.97 7.16 18.01
CA VAL A 248 -20.99 7.67 18.96
C VAL A 248 -21.60 8.81 19.78
N THR A 249 -21.58 8.68 21.11
CA THR A 249 -22.06 9.71 22.03
C THR A 249 -21.14 10.94 22.04
N LEU A 250 -21.73 12.12 21.91
CA LEU A 250 -21.01 13.39 22.05
C LEU A 250 -20.88 13.80 23.52
N GLY A 251 -19.74 14.39 23.88
CA GLY A 251 -19.61 15.14 25.12
C GLY A 251 -20.53 16.37 25.17
N THR A 252 -20.80 16.85 26.38
CA THR A 252 -21.81 17.89 26.62
C THR A 252 -21.27 19.31 26.53
N SER A 253 -19.94 19.46 26.58
CA SER A 253 -19.24 20.73 26.62
C SER A 253 -17.99 20.72 25.73
N ALA A 254 -17.41 21.90 25.49
CA ALA A 254 -16.18 22.03 24.72
C ALA A 254 -14.98 21.29 25.37
N GLN A 255 -14.97 21.19 26.70
CA GLN A 255 -13.92 20.51 27.47
C GLN A 255 -14.02 18.98 27.35
N GLU A 256 -15.22 18.47 27.14
CA GLU A 256 -15.53 17.04 27.00
C GLU A 256 -15.74 16.64 25.54
N ALA A 257 -15.38 17.49 24.58
CA ALA A 257 -15.69 17.27 23.18
C ALA A 257 -15.11 15.95 22.65
N THR A 258 -15.97 15.18 22.00
CA THR A 258 -15.61 13.88 21.41
C THR A 258 -14.75 14.11 20.17
N ALA A 259 -13.63 13.40 20.09
CA ALA A 259 -12.70 13.48 18.96
C ALA A 259 -13.05 12.47 17.86
N PHE A 260 -12.98 12.94 16.62
CA PHE A 260 -13.19 12.18 15.39
C PHE A 260 -11.97 12.37 14.49
N TRP A 261 -11.25 11.28 14.22
CA TRP A 261 -10.01 11.32 13.45
C TRP A 261 -10.24 10.89 12.02
N PHE A 262 -9.63 11.63 11.09
CA PHE A 262 -9.54 11.28 9.68
C PHE A 262 -8.08 11.06 9.32
N CYS A 263 -7.78 9.95 8.65
CA CYS A 263 -6.51 9.72 7.96
C CYS A 263 -6.65 10.22 6.51
N LEU A 264 -5.83 11.18 6.10
CA LEU A 264 -5.96 11.80 4.78
C LEU A 264 -4.61 11.75 4.04
N PRO A 265 -4.59 11.63 2.71
CA PRO A 265 -3.37 11.90 1.95
C PRO A 265 -2.93 13.36 2.20
N PRO A 266 -1.65 13.70 1.99
CA PRO A 266 -1.18 15.07 2.09
C PRO A 266 -1.93 15.96 1.08
N VAL A 267 -2.50 17.06 1.55
CA VAL A 267 -3.37 17.93 0.74
C VAL A 267 -3.46 19.32 1.36
N THR A 268 -3.57 20.34 0.52
CA THR A 268 -3.81 21.72 0.95
C THR A 268 -5.17 22.19 0.46
N PHE A 269 -6.15 22.21 1.37
CA PHE A 269 -7.49 22.73 1.09
C PHE A 269 -7.44 24.26 1.05
N THR A 270 -7.19 24.83 -0.13
CA THR A 270 -7.02 26.29 -0.26
C THR A 270 -8.31 27.05 0.06
N ASP A 271 -9.45 26.52 -0.41
CA ASP A 271 -10.80 27.06 -0.18
C ASP A 271 -11.43 26.59 1.15
N GLY A 272 -10.68 25.81 1.92
CA GLY A 272 -11.08 25.24 3.19
C GLY A 272 -11.94 23.98 3.08
N ILE A 273 -12.51 23.58 4.22
CA ILE A 273 -13.16 22.29 4.41
C ILE A 273 -14.61 22.43 4.86
N LYS A 274 -15.42 21.43 4.54
CA LYS A 274 -16.80 21.25 4.97
C LYS A 274 -16.94 19.94 5.73
N ILE A 275 -17.67 20.00 6.85
CA ILE A 275 -18.07 18.84 7.65
C ILE A 275 -19.58 18.77 7.67
N ILE A 276 -20.12 17.58 7.39
CA ILE A 276 -21.52 17.23 7.60
C ILE A 276 -21.55 16.12 8.66
N ALA A 277 -22.09 16.39 9.84
CA ALA A 277 -22.33 15.37 10.85
C ALA A 277 -23.80 14.95 10.80
N THR A 278 -24.07 13.64 10.82
CA THR A 278 -25.42 13.10 10.82
C THR A 278 -25.66 12.30 12.09
N ASP A 279 -26.73 12.62 12.81
CA ASP A 279 -27.12 11.93 14.03
C ASP A 279 -27.83 10.59 13.73
N VAL A 280 -28.04 9.79 14.78
CA VAL A 280 -28.75 8.50 14.68
C VAL A 280 -30.22 8.63 14.23
N ASN A 281 -30.81 9.83 14.31
CA ASN A 281 -32.16 10.14 13.85
C ASN A 281 -32.20 10.67 12.41
N ASN A 282 -31.06 10.70 11.70
CA ASN A 282 -30.87 11.27 10.36
C ASN A 282 -30.89 12.80 10.27
N ASN A 283 -30.87 13.52 11.39
CA ASN A 283 -30.68 14.96 11.36
C ASN A 283 -29.23 15.26 10.99
N SER A 284 -29.03 16.25 10.12
CA SER A 284 -27.70 16.64 9.66
C SER A 284 -27.37 18.07 10.06
N PHE A 285 -26.13 18.26 10.48
CA PHE A 285 -25.54 19.55 10.82
C PHE A 285 -24.33 19.79 9.92
N THR A 286 -24.23 21.00 9.38
CA THR A 286 -23.14 21.39 8.48
C THR A 286 -22.33 22.53 9.07
N LYS A 287 -20.99 22.40 9.02
CA LYS A 287 -20.05 23.49 9.22
C LYS A 287 -19.06 23.54 8.08
N GLN A 288 -18.58 24.75 7.79
CA GLN A 288 -17.52 24.97 6.83
C GLN A 288 -16.61 26.09 7.30
N THR A 289 -15.38 26.07 6.82
CA THR A 289 -14.40 27.16 6.96
C THR A 289 -13.86 27.48 5.58
N SER A 290 -13.60 28.76 5.32
CA SER A 290 -12.91 29.22 4.11
C SER A 290 -11.41 29.42 4.32
N LYS A 291 -10.90 29.08 5.51
CA LYS A 291 -9.47 29.15 5.82
C LYS A 291 -8.75 27.99 5.17
N THR A 292 -7.55 28.27 4.66
CA THR A 292 -6.64 27.24 4.19
C THR A 292 -6.33 26.25 5.31
N VAL A 293 -6.45 24.96 4.99
CA VAL A 293 -6.07 23.85 5.88
C VAL A 293 -5.08 22.98 5.15
N GLU A 294 -3.88 22.85 5.71
CA GLU A 294 -2.84 21.97 5.19
C GLU A 294 -2.81 20.69 6.01
N ILE A 295 -2.83 19.56 5.31
CA ILE A 295 -2.63 18.23 5.87
C ILE A 295 -1.27 17.74 5.38
N VAL A 296 -0.35 17.58 6.32
CA VAL A 296 0.98 17.01 6.07
C VAL A 296 1.03 15.58 6.59
N ARG A 297 1.89 14.77 5.98
CA ARG A 297 2.23 13.42 6.42
C ARG A 297 2.85 13.44 7.83
N ASN A 298 2.60 12.41 8.63
CA ASN A 298 3.19 12.26 9.98
C ASN A 298 4.48 11.46 10.00
#